data_AF-A0A7C3JQI6-F1
#
_entry.id   AF-A0A7C3JQI6-F1
#
_cell.length_a   1.000
_cell.length_b   1.000
_cell.length_c   1.000
_cell.angle_alpha   90.00
_cell.angle_beta   90.00
_cell.angle_gamma   90.00
#
_symmetry.space_group_name_H-M   'P 1'
#
loop_
_entity.id
_entity.type
_entity.pdbx_description
1 polymer ?
#
loop_
_entity_poly.entity_id
_entity_poly.type
_entity_poly.pdbx_seq_one_letter_code
_entity_poly.pdbx_strand_id
1 'polypeptide(L)'
;MNDQQTTIVSPIDANSDTLTLEATLQQRRMALSFISGCHVLNHLQYSITSVMFPVMMKELGFGLLQLGALSAISNFVGQGLQVIYGLVTGFFKRTVILGAGNVIVGISAVSQFFVGSYPQLLVARVAIDAGSSPQHPLGASILSRFYPKARGWALTFHHSAGSFGSFIGPGLASIALLYMDWRTAFVVFGLASLVMGLALF
;
A
#
# COMPACT_ATOMS: atom_id res chain seq x y z
N MET A 1 -16.51 -38.00 64.43
CA MET A 1 -15.94 -36.68 64.10
C MET A 1 -14.59 -36.87 63.45
N ASN A 2 -14.58 -36.92 62.11
CA ASN A 2 -13.74 -36.07 61.24
C ASN A 2 -13.89 -36.58 59.82
N ASP A 3 -14.68 -35.83 59.05
CA ASP A 3 -14.94 -36.01 57.64
C ASP A 3 -13.66 -35.89 56.82
N GLN A 4 -13.36 -36.91 56.02
CA GLN A 4 -12.41 -36.77 54.91
C GLN A 4 -13.14 -36.12 53.74
N GLN A 5 -13.03 -34.81 53.63
CA GLN A 5 -13.44 -34.05 52.46
C GLN A 5 -12.47 -34.37 51.30
N THR A 6 -12.88 -35.28 50.43
CA THR A 6 -12.22 -35.53 49.15
C THR A 6 -12.47 -34.32 48.25
N THR A 7 -11.52 -33.38 48.20
CA THR A 7 -11.56 -32.25 47.27
C THR A 7 -11.40 -32.78 45.85
N ILE A 8 -12.51 -32.98 45.16
CA ILE A 8 -12.53 -33.23 43.71
C ILE A 8 -12.01 -31.96 43.05
N VAL A 9 -10.75 -31.97 42.61
CA VAL A 9 -10.22 -30.95 41.71
C VAL A 9 -10.96 -31.13 40.39
N SER A 10 -11.95 -30.27 40.14
CA SER A 10 -12.55 -30.11 38.80
C SER A 10 -11.42 -29.85 37.81
N PRO A 11 -11.40 -30.49 36.62
CA PRO A 11 -10.54 -30.01 35.56
C PRO A 11 -10.97 -28.57 35.30
N ILE A 12 -10.06 -27.63 35.52
CA ILE A 12 -10.23 -26.26 35.04
C ILE A 12 -10.34 -26.42 33.53
N ASP A 13 -11.53 -26.12 32.99
CA ASP A 13 -11.80 -26.10 31.57
C ASP A 13 -10.75 -25.23 30.88
N ALA A 14 -9.73 -25.87 30.29
CA ALA A 14 -8.64 -25.24 29.56
C ALA A 14 -9.09 -24.71 28.19
N ASN A 15 -10.34 -24.27 28.08
CA ASN A 15 -10.98 -23.83 26.84
C ASN A 15 -11.68 -22.47 26.93
N SER A 16 -11.51 -21.73 28.02
CA SER A 16 -11.96 -20.32 28.05
C SER A 16 -10.89 -19.42 27.43
N ASP A 17 -11.22 -18.85 26.27
CA ASP A 17 -10.66 -17.61 25.71
C ASP A 17 -9.31 -17.63 24.97
N THR A 18 -9.14 -18.56 24.03
CA THR A 18 -8.46 -18.20 22.78
C THR A 18 -9.42 -18.33 21.61
N LEU A 19 -10.30 -17.34 21.47
CA LEU A 19 -10.96 -17.03 20.20
C LEU A 19 -9.90 -16.52 19.20
N THR A 20 -8.91 -17.34 18.85
CA THR A 20 -8.22 -17.17 17.58
C THR A 20 -9.22 -17.57 16.53
N LEU A 21 -9.96 -16.58 16.00
CA LEU A 21 -10.65 -16.70 14.73
C LEU A 21 -9.62 -17.18 13.70
N GLU A 22 -9.51 -18.50 13.53
CA GLU A 22 -8.74 -19.16 12.49
C GLU A 22 -9.33 -18.64 11.17
N ALA A 23 -8.70 -17.61 10.62
CA ALA A 23 -9.15 -17.02 9.37
C ALA A 23 -9.28 -18.11 8.32
N THR A 24 -10.41 -18.14 7.62
CA THR A 24 -10.68 -19.17 6.62
C THR A 24 -9.64 -19.10 5.49
N LEU A 25 -9.42 -20.21 4.78
CA LEU A 25 -8.51 -20.22 3.62
C LEU A 25 -8.90 -19.16 2.58
N GLN A 26 -10.21 -18.93 2.42
CA GLN A 26 -10.72 -17.88 1.54
C GLN A 26 -10.27 -16.49 2.01
N GLN A 27 -10.43 -16.16 3.30
CA GLN A 27 -9.98 -14.88 3.86
C GLN A 27 -8.46 -14.68 3.71
N ARG A 28 -7.67 -15.73 3.96
CA ARG A 28 -6.20 -15.68 3.77
C ARG A 28 -5.83 -15.39 2.31
N ARG A 29 -6.49 -16.05 1.37
CA ARG A 29 -6.28 -15.84 -0.08
C ARG A 29 -6.69 -14.44 -0.51
N MET A 30 -7.86 -13.98 -0.07
CA MET A 30 -8.34 -12.63 -0.37
C MET A 30 -7.39 -11.56 0.19
N ALA A 31 -6.94 -11.71 1.44
CA ALA A 31 -5.97 -10.80 2.03
C ALA A 31 -4.66 -10.77 1.22
N LEU A 32 -4.14 -11.94 0.82
CA LEU A 32 -2.94 -12.03 -0.02
C LEU A 32 -3.13 -11.32 -1.37
N SER A 33 -4.25 -11.60 -2.05
CA SER A 33 -4.57 -11.04 -3.36
C SER A 33 -4.73 -9.52 -3.30
N PHE A 34 -5.58 -8.98 -2.42
CA PHE A 34 -5.83 -7.53 -2.36
C PHE A 34 -4.62 -6.74 -1.87
N ILE A 35 -3.97 -7.18 -0.79
CA ILE A 35 -2.81 -6.45 -0.23
C ILE A 35 -1.64 -6.46 -1.22
N SER A 36 -1.41 -7.58 -1.91
CA SER A 36 -0.37 -7.64 -2.95
C SER A 36 -0.77 -6.89 -4.22
N GLY A 37 -2.06 -6.88 -4.59
CA GLY A 37 -2.58 -6.06 -5.68
C GLY A 37 -2.37 -4.55 -5.45
N CYS A 38 -2.66 -4.05 -4.25
CA CYS A 38 -2.30 -2.69 -3.86
C CYS A 38 -0.79 -2.44 -3.98
N HIS A 39 0.04 -3.40 -3.57
CA HIS A 39 1.50 -3.28 -3.67
C HIS A 39 1.96 -3.17 -5.13
N VAL A 40 1.41 -3.99 -6.04
CA VAL A 40 1.64 -3.89 -7.49
C VAL A 40 1.34 -2.48 -7.98
N LEU A 41 0.17 -1.94 -7.63
CA LEU A 41 -0.28 -0.63 -8.11
C LEU A 41 0.56 0.53 -7.54
N ASN A 42 0.97 0.45 -6.27
CA ASN A 42 1.90 1.42 -5.68
C ASN A 42 3.25 1.44 -6.44
N HIS A 43 3.84 0.26 -6.67
CA HIS A 43 5.09 0.14 -7.40
C HIS A 43 4.97 0.54 -8.87
N LEU A 44 3.83 0.22 -9.50
CA LEU A 44 3.50 0.67 -10.84
C LEU A 44 3.43 2.20 -10.89
N GLN A 45 2.77 2.85 -9.93
CA GLN A 45 2.66 4.31 -9.85
C GLN A 45 4.04 4.99 -9.80
N TYR A 46 5.00 4.43 -9.07
CA TYR A 46 6.39 4.91 -9.08
C TYR A 46 7.01 4.80 -10.47
N SER A 47 6.97 3.61 -11.06
CA SER A 47 7.60 3.34 -12.34
C SER A 47 7.00 4.13 -13.50
N ILE A 48 5.67 4.29 -13.57
CA ILE A 48 5.05 5.10 -14.63
C ILE A 48 5.46 6.58 -14.51
N THR A 49 5.57 7.10 -13.28
CA THR A 49 5.92 8.50 -13.05
C THR A 49 7.33 8.77 -13.57
N SER A 50 8.28 7.86 -13.31
CA SER A 50 9.65 7.97 -13.78
C SER A 50 9.76 8.12 -15.30
N VAL A 51 8.93 7.40 -16.06
CA VAL A 51 8.88 7.48 -17.53
C VAL A 51 8.26 8.80 -18.01
N MET A 52 7.32 9.35 -17.25
CA MET A 52 6.61 10.58 -17.61
C MET A 52 7.38 11.86 -17.27
N PHE A 53 8.45 11.80 -16.45
CA PHE A 53 9.17 13.02 -16.03
C PHE A 53 9.69 13.87 -17.20
N PRO A 54 10.29 13.33 -18.28
CA PRO A 54 10.78 14.16 -19.38
C PRO A 54 9.69 15.01 -20.03
N VAL A 55 8.47 14.47 -20.20
CA VAL A 55 7.33 15.23 -20.77
C VAL A 55 6.77 16.22 -19.76
N MET A 56 6.66 15.85 -18.48
CA MET A 56 6.25 16.76 -17.41
C MET A 56 7.22 17.94 -17.26
N MET A 57 8.53 17.69 -17.31
CA MET A 57 9.57 18.72 -17.21
C MET A 57 9.43 19.75 -18.32
N LYS A 58 9.20 19.29 -19.56
CA LYS A 58 9.00 20.15 -20.73
C LYS A 58 7.74 21.01 -20.59
N GLU A 59 6.63 20.44 -20.12
CA GLU A 59 5.35 21.15 -20.03
C GLU A 59 5.27 22.09 -18.83
N LEU A 60 5.76 21.67 -17.66
CA LEU A 60 5.68 22.41 -16.40
C LEU A 60 6.89 23.34 -16.17
N GLY A 61 7.88 23.30 -17.05
CA GLY A 61 9.03 24.21 -17.03
C GLY A 61 9.99 23.99 -15.85
N PHE A 62 10.25 22.74 -15.46
CA PHE A 62 11.21 22.42 -14.38
C PHE A 62 12.39 21.57 -14.86
N GLY A 63 13.53 21.75 -14.20
CA GLY A 63 14.80 21.10 -14.55
C GLY A 63 15.17 19.90 -13.67
N LEU A 64 16.34 19.30 -13.92
CA LEU A 64 16.84 18.15 -13.17
C LEU A 64 17.06 18.43 -11.68
N LEU A 65 17.47 19.65 -11.31
CA LEU A 65 17.61 20.04 -9.90
C LEU A 65 16.27 19.98 -9.16
N GLN A 66 15.22 20.50 -9.78
CA GLN A 66 13.86 20.45 -9.25
C GLN A 66 13.31 19.02 -9.22
N LEU A 67 13.61 18.21 -10.23
CA LEU A 67 13.27 16.78 -10.20
C LEU A 67 13.94 16.05 -9.03
N GLY A 68 15.23 16.33 -8.80
CA GLY A 68 15.98 15.79 -7.65
C GLY A 68 15.38 16.22 -6.32
N ALA A 69 15.06 17.51 -6.17
CA ALA A 69 14.41 18.04 -4.97
C ALA A 69 13.02 17.42 -4.75
N LEU A 70 12.20 17.32 -5.81
CA LEU A 70 10.90 16.69 -5.76
C LEU A 70 10.99 15.22 -5.33
N SER A 71 11.94 14.49 -5.88
CA SER A 71 12.18 13.09 -5.53
C SER A 71 12.64 12.96 -4.09
N ALA A 72 13.58 13.79 -3.64
CA ALA A 72 14.09 13.76 -2.27
C ALA A 72 13.00 14.10 -1.24
N ILE A 73 12.22 15.16 -1.45
CA ILE A 73 11.16 15.59 -0.53
C ILE A 73 10.06 14.52 -0.45
N SER A 74 9.57 14.05 -1.59
CA SER A 74 8.51 13.03 -1.61
C SER A 74 8.95 11.73 -0.96
N ASN A 75 10.17 11.26 -1.27
CA ASN A 75 10.69 10.03 -0.67
C ASN A 75 10.96 10.20 0.82
N PHE A 76 11.47 11.35 1.27
CA PHE A 76 11.66 11.62 2.70
C PHE A 76 10.34 11.55 3.47
N VAL A 77 9.28 12.17 2.93
CA VAL A 77 7.93 12.09 3.53
C VAL A 77 7.43 10.65 3.54
N GLY A 78 7.50 9.95 2.41
CA GLY A 78 7.04 8.56 2.29
C GLY A 78 7.75 7.63 3.27
N GLN A 79 9.08 7.60 3.22
CA GLN A 79 9.90 6.75 4.10
C GLN A 79 9.73 7.11 5.58
N GLY A 80 9.65 8.41 5.91
CA GLY A 80 9.40 8.88 7.28
C GLY A 80 8.04 8.43 7.81
N LEU A 81 6.99 8.52 6.99
CA LEU A 81 5.64 8.11 7.39
C LEU A 81 5.50 6.60 7.57
N GLN A 82 6.30 5.76 6.92
CA GLN A 82 6.25 4.30 7.17
C GLN A 82 6.48 3.96 8.64
N VAL A 83 7.43 4.65 9.29
CA VAL A 83 7.72 4.46 10.72
C VAL A 83 6.49 4.82 11.56
N ILE A 84 5.89 5.97 11.28
CA ILE A 84 4.69 6.45 11.97
C ILE A 84 3.52 5.47 11.78
N TYR A 85 3.29 5.01 10.55
CA TYR A 85 2.24 4.05 10.24
C TYR A 85 2.43 2.71 10.95
N GLY A 86 3.68 2.27 11.19
CA GLY A 86 3.98 1.11 12.02
C GLY A 86 3.49 1.26 13.48
N LEU A 87 3.57 2.46 14.03
CA LEU A 87 3.24 2.76 15.44
C LEU A 87 1.74 3.00 15.68
N VAL A 88 1.04 3.65 14.74
CA VAL A 88 -0.38 4.02 14.92
C VAL A 88 -1.38 2.86 14.80
N THR A 89 -0.90 1.64 14.57
CA THR A 89 -1.74 0.43 14.42
C THR A 89 -2.48 0.01 15.70
N GLY A 90 -2.19 0.64 16.85
CA GLY A 90 -2.97 0.48 18.09
C GLY A 90 -4.29 1.24 18.09
N PHE A 91 -4.47 2.26 17.25
CA PHE A 91 -5.65 3.14 17.24
C PHE A 91 -6.65 2.81 16.13
N PHE A 92 -6.17 2.28 15.00
CA PHE A 92 -7.02 1.98 13.84
C PHE A 92 -6.73 0.60 13.27
N LYS A 93 -7.75 0.01 12.61
CA LYS A 93 -7.60 -1.28 11.92
C LYS A 93 -6.59 -1.15 10.78
N ARG A 94 -5.65 -2.11 10.70
CA ARG A 94 -4.58 -2.10 9.69
C ARG A 94 -5.10 -2.06 8.25
N THR A 95 -6.18 -2.79 7.95
CA THR A 95 -6.80 -2.80 6.62
C THR A 95 -7.43 -1.46 6.25
N VAL A 96 -8.04 -0.76 7.22
CA VAL A 96 -8.62 0.58 7.03
C VAL A 96 -7.53 1.61 6.73
N ILE A 97 -6.41 1.59 7.46
CA ILE A 97 -5.27 2.47 7.17
C ILE A 97 -4.72 2.21 5.76
N LEU A 98 -4.56 0.93 5.39
CA LEU A 98 -4.01 0.55 4.09
C LEU A 98 -4.96 0.88 2.92
N GLY A 99 -6.27 0.68 3.11
CA GLY A 99 -7.31 1.10 2.16
C GLY A 99 -7.35 2.61 1.98
N ALA A 100 -7.38 3.36 3.08
CA ALA A 100 -7.36 4.83 3.04
C ALA A 100 -6.11 5.38 2.36
N GLY A 101 -4.93 4.80 2.64
CA GLY A 101 -3.68 5.16 1.96
C GLY A 101 -3.74 4.95 0.44
N ASN A 102 -4.24 3.80 -0.03
CA ASN A 102 -4.38 3.54 -1.46
C ASN A 102 -5.46 4.40 -2.13
N VAL A 103 -6.54 4.77 -1.41
CA VAL A 103 -7.50 5.78 -1.87
C VAL A 103 -6.84 7.14 -2.06
N ILE A 104 -5.99 7.56 -1.10
CA ILE A 104 -5.21 8.81 -1.22
C ILE A 104 -4.28 8.75 -2.45
N VAL A 105 -3.60 7.62 -2.68
CA VAL A 105 -2.76 7.41 -3.88
C VAL A 105 -3.60 7.58 -5.15
N GLY A 106 -4.75 6.92 -5.23
CA GLY A 106 -5.64 6.99 -6.39
C GLY A 106 -6.16 8.41 -6.65
N ILE A 107 -6.68 9.09 -5.63
CA ILE A 107 -7.17 10.47 -5.73
C ILE A 107 -6.04 11.42 -6.14
N SER A 108 -4.85 11.27 -5.54
CA SER A 108 -3.69 12.12 -5.84
C SER A 108 -3.12 11.87 -7.24
N ALA A 109 -3.22 10.64 -7.75
CA ALA A 109 -2.89 10.33 -9.14
C ALA A 109 -3.90 10.94 -10.11
N VAL A 110 -5.20 10.79 -9.86
CA VAL A 110 -6.26 11.40 -10.68
C VAL A 110 -6.18 12.93 -10.67
N SER A 111 -5.84 13.54 -9.52
CA SER A 111 -5.72 14.99 -9.41
C SER A 111 -4.55 15.57 -10.21
N GLN A 112 -3.58 14.75 -10.65
CA GLN A 112 -2.52 15.18 -11.56
C GLN A 112 -3.06 15.68 -12.90
N PHE A 113 -4.30 15.33 -13.25
CA PHE A 113 -4.99 15.92 -14.39
C PHE A 113 -4.98 17.45 -14.35
N PHE A 114 -5.12 18.04 -13.16
CA PHE A 114 -5.24 19.48 -12.95
C PHE A 114 -3.92 20.18 -12.62
N VAL A 115 -2.79 19.47 -12.59
CA VAL A 115 -1.49 20.03 -12.18
C VAL A 115 -0.91 20.94 -13.26
N GLY A 116 -0.98 22.25 -13.11
CA GLY A 116 -0.44 23.24 -14.06
C GLY A 116 0.95 23.78 -13.72
N SER A 117 1.55 23.36 -12.60
CA SER A 117 2.84 23.91 -12.16
C SER A 117 3.67 22.93 -11.33
N TYR A 118 4.99 23.18 -11.23
CA TYR A 118 5.90 22.38 -10.41
C TYR A 118 5.48 22.25 -8.93
N PRO A 119 5.08 23.33 -8.22
CA PRO A 119 4.64 23.19 -6.83
C PRO A 119 3.41 22.29 -6.66
N GLN A 120 2.46 22.34 -7.60
CA GLN A 120 1.30 21.45 -7.59
C GLN A 120 1.71 19.98 -7.84
N LEU A 121 2.67 19.75 -8.74
CA LEU A 121 3.23 18.41 -8.96
C LEU A 121 3.92 17.89 -7.70
N LEU A 122 4.69 18.73 -7.01
CA LEU A 122 5.35 18.38 -5.76
C LEU A 122 4.35 17.94 -4.69
N VAL A 123 3.27 18.72 -4.49
CA VAL A 123 2.21 18.37 -3.53
C VAL A 123 1.55 17.05 -3.90
N ALA A 124 1.22 16.84 -5.18
CA ALA A 124 0.62 15.57 -5.63
C ALA A 124 1.56 14.38 -5.39
N ARG A 125 2.86 14.53 -5.64
CA ARG A 125 3.87 13.49 -5.41
C ARG A 125 4.08 13.18 -3.93
N VAL A 126 4.11 14.19 -3.08
CA VAL A 126 4.16 14.02 -1.62
C VAL A 126 2.91 13.30 -1.12
N ALA A 127 1.71 13.64 -1.63
CA ALA A 127 0.47 12.98 -1.24
C ALA A 127 0.43 11.51 -1.66
N ILE A 128 0.91 11.18 -2.88
CA ILE A 128 1.07 9.79 -3.32
C ILE A 128 2.01 9.03 -2.38
N ASP A 129 3.17 9.60 -2.04
CA ASP A 129 4.15 8.91 -1.19
C ASP A 129 3.66 8.77 0.25
N ALA A 130 2.94 9.75 0.77
CA ALA A 130 2.27 9.64 2.07
C ALA A 130 1.20 8.53 2.07
N GLY A 131 0.39 8.45 1.01
CA GLY A 131 -0.66 7.43 0.88
C GLY A 131 -0.13 6.01 0.68
N SER A 132 1.01 5.84 0.00
CA SER A 132 1.63 4.53 -0.23
C SER A 132 2.42 4.03 1.00
N SER A 133 2.82 4.94 1.89
CA SER A 133 3.64 4.65 3.08
C SER A 133 3.16 3.49 3.97
N PRO A 134 1.85 3.30 4.24
CA PRO A 134 1.40 2.18 5.05
C PRO A 134 1.69 0.80 4.44
N GLN A 135 1.85 0.72 3.11
CA GLN A 135 1.85 -0.54 2.36
C GLN A 135 2.91 -1.53 2.86
N HIS A 136 4.14 -1.06 3.10
CA HIS A 136 5.25 -1.90 3.54
C HIS A 136 5.05 -2.41 4.98
N PRO A 137 4.95 -1.53 6.01
CA PRO A 137 4.83 -1.98 7.40
C PRO A 137 3.50 -2.70 7.70
N LEU A 138 2.37 -2.21 7.16
CA LEU A 138 1.07 -2.81 7.45
C LEU A 138 0.79 -4.03 6.59
N GLY A 139 1.12 -3.99 5.29
CA GLY A 139 0.89 -5.12 4.39
C GLY A 139 1.65 -6.36 4.84
N ALA A 140 2.95 -6.23 5.09
CA ALA A 140 3.79 -7.32 5.61
C ALA A 140 3.29 -7.84 6.97
N SER A 141 2.85 -6.94 7.86
CA SER A 141 2.33 -7.33 9.17
C SER A 141 1.01 -8.10 9.06
N ILE A 142 0.06 -7.64 8.25
CA ILE A 142 -1.21 -8.33 8.03
C ILE A 142 -0.96 -9.73 7.46
N LEU A 143 -0.14 -9.85 6.41
CA LEU A 143 0.18 -11.12 5.77
C LEU A 143 0.87 -12.10 6.71
N SER A 144 1.80 -11.61 7.54
CA SER A 144 2.50 -12.44 8.53
C SER A 144 1.57 -13.00 9.61
N ARG A 145 0.43 -12.33 9.88
CA ARG A 145 -0.62 -12.79 10.79
C ARG A 145 -1.57 -13.80 10.12
N PHE A 146 -1.90 -13.61 8.85
CA PHE A 146 -2.74 -14.57 8.10
C PHE A 146 -1.98 -15.87 7.73
N TYR A 147 -0.65 -15.83 7.63
CA TYR A 147 0.19 -16.97 7.24
C TYR A 147 1.28 -17.30 8.29
N PRO A 148 0.94 -17.63 9.54
CA PRO A 148 1.92 -17.80 10.62
C PRO A 148 2.90 -18.96 10.36
N LYS A 149 2.47 -20.03 9.69
CA LYS A 149 3.31 -21.19 9.31
C LYS A 149 4.05 -21.02 7.98
N ALA A 150 3.73 -19.98 7.20
CA ALA A 150 4.26 -19.77 5.84
C ALA A 150 4.63 -18.30 5.60
N ARG A 151 5.11 -17.59 6.65
CA ARG A 151 5.39 -16.15 6.60
C ARG A 151 6.36 -15.78 5.49
N GLY A 152 7.46 -16.52 5.37
CA GLY A 152 8.47 -16.29 4.33
C GLY A 152 7.87 -16.33 2.93
N TRP A 153 7.09 -17.36 2.62
CA TRP A 153 6.41 -17.48 1.33
C TRP A 153 5.45 -16.31 1.07
N ALA A 154 4.60 -15.95 2.04
CA ALA A 154 3.63 -14.87 1.89
C ALA A 154 4.32 -13.50 1.67
N LEU A 155 5.41 -13.23 2.38
CA LEU A 155 6.19 -11.99 2.22
C LEU A 155 6.96 -11.97 0.91
N THR A 156 7.57 -13.09 0.48
CA THR A 156 8.25 -13.18 -0.82
C THR A 156 7.26 -12.99 -1.97
N PHE A 157 6.06 -13.58 -1.90
CA PHE A 157 5.01 -13.35 -2.89
C PHE A 157 4.63 -11.87 -2.94
N HIS A 158 4.40 -11.26 -1.77
CA HIS A 158 4.04 -9.85 -1.66
C HIS A 158 5.09 -8.91 -2.27
N HIS A 159 6.37 -9.13 -1.96
CA HIS A 159 7.47 -8.35 -2.54
C HIS A 159 7.61 -8.59 -4.05
N SER A 160 7.48 -9.85 -4.49
CA SER A 160 7.51 -10.18 -5.92
C SER A 160 6.39 -9.47 -6.69
N ALA A 161 5.21 -9.33 -6.08
CA ALA A 161 4.12 -8.56 -6.65
C ALA A 161 4.49 -7.07 -6.82
N GLY A 162 5.15 -6.47 -5.83
CA GLY A 162 5.71 -5.12 -5.97
C GLY A 162 6.72 -5.01 -7.10
N SER A 163 7.70 -5.93 -7.17
CA SER A 163 8.67 -5.98 -8.27
C SER A 163 8.01 -6.13 -9.64
N PHE A 164 6.93 -6.92 -9.72
CA PHE A 164 6.15 -7.07 -10.94
C PHE A 164 5.52 -5.74 -11.39
N GLY A 165 4.91 -4.99 -10.47
CA GLY A 165 4.40 -3.65 -10.74
C GLY A 165 5.49 -2.71 -11.26
N SER A 166 6.66 -2.73 -10.63
CA SER A 166 7.81 -1.92 -11.08
C SER A 166 8.33 -2.32 -12.46
N PHE A 167 8.27 -3.61 -12.81
CA PHE A 167 8.69 -4.17 -14.09
C PHE A 167 7.75 -3.78 -15.23
N ILE A 168 6.44 -3.92 -15.05
CA ILE A 168 5.46 -3.64 -16.12
C ILE A 168 5.20 -2.13 -16.31
N GLY A 169 5.38 -1.32 -15.25
CA GLY A 169 5.07 0.11 -15.25
C GLY A 169 5.68 0.89 -16.41
N PRO A 170 7.00 0.80 -16.69
CA PRO A 170 7.62 1.56 -17.76
C PRO A 170 7.05 1.22 -19.15
N GLY A 171 6.75 -0.06 -19.40
CA GLY A 171 6.12 -0.50 -20.65
C GLY A 171 4.71 0.06 -20.81
N LEU A 172 3.89 -0.02 -19.75
CA LEU A 172 2.53 0.53 -19.76
C LEU A 172 2.52 2.05 -19.93
N ALA A 173 3.40 2.78 -19.26
CA ALA A 173 3.54 4.22 -19.41
C ALA A 173 3.97 4.61 -20.83
N SER A 174 4.94 3.88 -21.39
CA SER A 174 5.42 4.13 -22.76
C SER A 174 4.31 3.93 -23.78
N ILE A 175 3.53 2.84 -23.65
CA ILE A 175 2.37 2.59 -24.51
C ILE A 175 1.32 3.67 -24.33
N ALA A 176 1.00 4.08 -23.10
CA ALA A 176 0.03 5.14 -22.84
C ALA A 176 0.44 6.45 -23.54
N LEU A 177 1.71 6.85 -23.46
CA LEU A 177 2.21 8.07 -24.10
C LEU A 177 2.16 8.04 -25.64
N LEU A 178 1.90 6.90 -26.28
CA LEU A 178 1.65 6.82 -27.73
C LEU A 178 0.22 7.24 -28.10
N TYR A 179 -0.74 7.13 -27.18
CA TYR A 179 -2.16 7.30 -27.46
C TYR A 179 -2.83 8.43 -26.65
N MET A 180 -2.20 8.88 -25.57
CA MET A 180 -2.73 9.93 -24.70
C MET A 180 -1.61 10.75 -24.07
N ASP A 181 -1.97 11.91 -23.54
CA ASP A 181 -1.06 12.74 -22.75
C ASP A 181 -0.81 12.15 -21.35
N TRP A 182 0.24 12.63 -20.68
CA TRP A 182 0.65 12.12 -19.37
C TRP A 182 -0.38 12.36 -18.26
N ARG A 183 -1.23 13.39 -18.41
CA ARG A 183 -2.27 13.74 -17.44
C ARG A 183 -3.38 12.71 -17.47
N THR A 184 -3.87 12.43 -18.68
CA THR A 184 -4.89 11.40 -18.92
C THR A 184 -4.39 10.03 -18.49
N ALA A 185 -3.11 9.71 -18.74
CA ALA A 185 -2.51 8.46 -18.29
C ALA A 185 -2.53 8.31 -16.76
N PHE A 186 -2.19 9.36 -16.00
CA PHE A 186 -2.30 9.33 -14.53
C PHE A 186 -3.74 9.14 -14.03
N VAL A 187 -4.75 9.66 -14.74
CA VAL A 187 -6.15 9.38 -14.40
C VAL A 187 -6.44 7.89 -14.55
N VAL A 188 -6.06 7.28 -15.67
CA VAL A 188 -6.31 5.85 -15.93
C VAL A 188 -5.65 4.96 -14.88
N PHE A 189 -4.36 5.15 -14.60
CA PHE A 189 -3.65 4.36 -13.59
C PHE A 189 -4.12 4.69 -12.17
N GLY A 190 -4.44 5.96 -11.90
CA GLY A 190 -4.96 6.42 -10.62
C GLY A 190 -6.32 5.81 -10.27
N LEU A 191 -7.21 5.66 -11.24
CA LEU A 191 -8.51 4.99 -11.05
C LEU A 191 -8.34 3.53 -10.65
N ALA A 192 -7.37 2.81 -11.22
CA ALA A 192 -7.08 1.44 -10.82
C ALA A 192 -6.66 1.35 -9.34
N SER A 193 -5.77 2.25 -8.89
CA SER A 193 -5.35 2.36 -7.48
C SER A 193 -6.51 2.74 -6.56
N LEU A 194 -7.38 3.66 -6.99
CA LEU A 194 -8.55 4.08 -6.23
C LEU A 194 -9.53 2.92 -6.00
N VAL A 195 -9.89 2.19 -7.06
CA VAL A 195 -10.79 1.04 -6.98
C VAL A 195 -10.21 -0.04 -6.08
N MET A 196 -8.91 -0.33 -6.20
CA MET A 196 -8.26 -1.34 -5.35
C MET A 196 -8.21 -0.89 -3.88
N GLY A 197 -7.96 0.39 -3.61
CA GLY A 197 -8.02 0.94 -2.26
C GLY A 197 -9.40 0.85 -1.63
N LEU A 198 -10.46 1.11 -2.41
CA LEU A 198 -11.85 0.98 -1.98
C LEU A 198 -12.25 -0.48 -1.69
N ALA A 199 -11.68 -1.45 -2.41
CA ALA A 199 -11.95 -2.87 -2.20
C ALA A 199 -11.41 -3.45 -0.87
N LEU A 200 -10.63 -2.67 -0.11
CA LEU A 200 -10.06 -3.07 1.18
C LEU A 200 -10.94 -2.74 2.40
N PHE A 201 -12.04 -2.01 2.19
CA PHE A 201 -13.04 -1.70 3.21
C PHE A 201 -14.12 -2.79 3.25
#